data_AF-A0A2E3SM00-F1
#
_entry.id   AF-A0A2E3SM00-F1
#
_cell.length_a   1.000
_cell.length_b   1.000
_cell.length_c   1.000
_cell.angle_alpha   90.00
_cell.angle_beta   90.00
_cell.angle_gamma   90.00
#
_symmetry.space_group_name_H-M   'P 1'
#
loop_
_entity.id
_entity.type
_entity.pdbx_description
1 polymer ?
#
loop_
_entity_poly.entity_id
_entity_poly.type
_entity_poly.pdbx_seq_one_letter_code
_entity_poly.pdbx_strand_id
1 'polypeptide(L)' 'MTLLGMVGPWQLIIIMAFLLLPLFALISVLKNEFNGNDKLIWVLIILFIPFLGSILYFTIGRNKRIK' A
#
# COMPACT_ATOMS: atom_id res chain seq x y z
N MET A 1 2.16 36.22 9.33
CA MET A 1 2.67 34.93 9.85
C MET A 1 1.49 34.06 10.31
N THR A 2 0.71 33.51 9.39
CA THR A 2 -0.33 32.51 9.72
C THR A 2 -0.49 31.55 8.53
N LEU A 3 0.60 30.84 8.18
CA LEU A 3 0.59 29.71 7.23
C LEU A 3 0.01 28.41 7.85
N LEU A 4 -0.70 28.51 8.98
CA LEU A 4 -1.22 27.39 9.77
C LEU A 4 -2.76 27.30 9.78
N GLY A 5 -3.46 28.16 9.02
CA GLY A 5 -4.91 28.35 9.13
C GLY A 5 -5.81 27.42 8.30
N MET A 6 -5.29 26.44 7.55
CA MET A 6 -6.13 25.66 6.62
C MET A 6 -5.76 24.17 6.54
N VAL A 7 -5.51 23.51 7.67
CA VAL A 7 -5.62 22.03 7.70
C VAL A 7 -7.11 21.70 7.70
N GLY A 8 -7.68 21.56 6.50
CA GLY A 8 -9.05 21.14 6.31
C GLY A 8 -9.22 19.62 6.45
N PRO A 9 -10.45 19.11 6.34
CA PRO A 9 -10.73 17.68 6.43
C PRO A 9 -10.00 16.85 5.36
N TRP A 10 -9.64 17.45 4.24
CA TRP A 10 -9.02 16.77 3.10
C TRP A 10 -7.58 16.33 3.38
N GLN A 11 -6.80 17.05 4.19
CA GLN A 11 -5.46 16.60 4.59
C GLN A 11 -5.52 15.31 5.41
N LEU A 12 -6.50 15.20 6.32
CA LEU A 12 -6.71 13.98 7.09
C LEU A 12 -7.03 12.79 6.18
N ILE A 13 -7.84 13.01 5.13
CA ILE A 13 -8.15 11.96 4.15
C ILE A 13 -6.89 11.50 3.41
N ILE A 14 -6.01 12.42 3.00
CA ILE A 14 -4.75 12.09 2.31
C ILE A 14 -3.84 11.28 3.23
N ILE A 15 -3.64 11.73 4.48
CA ILE A 15 -2.81 11.03 5.46
C ILE A 15 -3.36 9.63 5.72
N MET A 16 -4.68 9.53 5.91
CA MET A 16 -5.35 8.26 6.13
C MET A 16 -5.19 7.33 4.94
N ALA A 17 -5.36 7.81 3.71
CA ALA A 17 -5.16 7.02 2.50
C ALA A 17 -3.71 6.55 2.38
N PHE A 18 -2.74 7.41 2.66
CA PHE A 18 -1.32 7.08 2.60
C PHE A 18 -0.92 5.98 3.59
N LEU A 19 -1.62 5.87 4.73
CA LEU A 19 -1.39 4.85 5.75
C LEU A 19 -2.19 3.57 5.47
N LEU A 20 -3.47 3.69 5.13
CA LEU A 20 -4.37 2.54 4.96
C LEU A 20 -4.07 1.76 3.67
N LEU A 21 -3.71 2.43 2.59
CA LEU A 21 -3.46 1.79 1.29
C LEU A 21 -2.32 0.74 1.37
N PRO A 22 -1.15 1.02 1.99
CA PRO A 22 -0.14 -0.01 2.23
C PRO A 22 -0.53 -1.07 3.23
N LEU A 23 -1.26 -0.73 4.30
CA LEU A 23 -1.78 -1.73 5.22
C LEU A 23 -2.68 -2.75 4.50
N PHE A 24 -3.63 -2.27 3.68
CA PHE A 24 -4.51 -3.13 2.90
C PHE A 24 -3.76 -3.96 1.86
N ALA A 25 -2.75 -3.38 1.20
CA ALA A 25 -1.92 -4.12 0.25
C ALA A 25 -1.17 -5.25 0.97
N LEU A 26 -0.54 -4.97 2.12
CA LEU A 26 0.21 -5.94 2.91
C LEU A 26 -0.69 -7.07 3.41
N ILE A 27 -1.84 -6.73 4.02
CA ILE A 27 -2.85 -7.72 4.45
C ILE A 27 -3.27 -8.59 3.27
N SER A 28 -3.49 -7.97 2.11
CA SER A 28 -3.86 -8.72 0.92
C SER A 28 -2.72 -9.62 0.44
N VAL A 29 -1.45 -9.23 0.49
CA VAL A 29 -0.33 -10.11 0.15
C VAL A 29 -0.24 -11.28 1.12
N LEU A 30 -0.37 -11.03 2.42
CA LEU A 30 -0.27 -12.06 3.44
C LEU A 30 -1.41 -13.08 3.33
N LYS A 31 -2.64 -12.61 3.06
CA LYS A 31 -3.85 -13.43 2.95
C LYS A 31 -3.92 -14.29 1.68
N ASN A 32 -3.27 -13.88 0.60
CA ASN A 32 -3.30 -14.64 -0.66
C ASN A 32 -2.06 -15.54 -0.78
N GLU A 33 -2.18 -16.64 -1.51
CA GLU A 33 -1.03 -17.49 -1.83
C GLU A 33 -0.36 -17.01 -3.12
N PHE A 34 0.97 -17.07 -3.13
CA PHE A 34 1.81 -16.70 -4.27
C PHE A 34 2.80 -17.82 -4.52
N ASN A 35 3.27 -17.93 -5.76
CA ASN A 35 4.22 -18.96 -6.14
C ASN A 35 5.64 -18.57 -5.74
N GLY A 36 6.37 -19.50 -5.14
CA GLY A 36 7.76 -19.32 -4.72
C GLY A 36 7.96 -18.05 -3.89
N ASN A 37 8.89 -17.20 -4.33
CA ASN A 37 9.29 -16.00 -3.60
C ASN A 37 8.46 -14.75 -3.92
N ASP A 38 7.44 -14.83 -4.79
CA ASP A 38 6.64 -13.65 -5.17
C ASP A 38 5.96 -13.00 -3.95
N LYS A 39 5.53 -13.80 -2.94
CA LYS A 39 4.99 -13.25 -1.68
C LYS A 39 6.00 -12.35 -0.97
N LEU A 40 7.22 -12.85 -0.79
CA LEU A 40 8.28 -12.12 -0.08
C LEU A 40 8.70 -10.85 -0.83
N ILE A 41 8.78 -10.92 -2.16
CA ILE A 41 9.10 -9.76 -3.02
C ILE A 41 8.05 -8.66 -2.84
N TRP A 42 6.76 -9.01 -2.88
CA TRP A 42 5.69 -8.03 -2.67
C TRP A 42 5.66 -7.45 -1.26
N VAL A 43 5.92 -8.26 -0.23
CA VAL A 43 6.06 -7.76 1.15
C VAL A 43 7.21 -6.76 1.25
N LEU A 44 8.38 -7.08 0.69
CA LEU A 44 9.55 -6.18 0.68
C LEU A 44 9.26 -4.87 -0.04
N ILE A 45 8.65 -4.93 -1.23
CA ILE A 45 8.30 -3.74 -2.02
C ILE A 45 7.36 -2.82 -1.26
N ILE A 46 6.31 -3.37 -0.64
CA ILE A 46 5.35 -2.58 0.16
C ILE A 46 6.00 -2.08 1.45
N LEU A 47 6.94 -2.81 2.05
CA LEU A 47 7.61 -2.38 3.27
C LEU A 47 8.58 -1.21 3.03
N PHE A 48 9.40 -1.30 1.98
CA PHE A 48 10.41 -0.28 1.66
C PHE A 48 9.84 0.92 0.91
N ILE A 49 8.78 0.72 0.13
CA ILE A 49 8.13 1.79 -0.63
C ILE A 49 6.62 1.67 -0.45
N PRO A 50 6.03 2.09 0.68
CA PRO A 50 4.64 1.81 1.02
C PRO A 50 3.66 2.31 -0.02
N PHE A 51 3.73 3.58 -0.42
CA PHE A 51 2.74 4.12 -1.34
C PHE A 51 2.87 3.53 -2.76
N LEU A 52 4.05 3.63 -3.39
CA LEU A 52 4.26 3.09 -4.74
C LEU A 52 4.15 1.57 -4.77
N GLY A 53 4.71 0.88 -3.78
CA GLY A 53 4.72 -0.58 -3.69
C GLY A 53 3.31 -1.16 -3.60
N SER A 54 2.41 -0.45 -2.93
CA SER A 54 1.01 -0.84 -2.85
C SER A 54 0.25 -0.60 -4.14
N ILE A 55 0.53 0.52 -4.83
CA ILE A 55 -0.02 0.79 -6.17
C ILE A 55 0.44 -0.30 -7.15
N LEU A 56 1.75 -0.63 -7.14
CA LEU A 56 2.33 -1.71 -7.94
C LEU A 56 1.70 -3.07 -7.58
N TYR A 57 1.44 -3.32 -6.30
CA TYR A 57 0.80 -4.56 -5.87
C TYR A 57 -0.62 -4.70 -6.42
N PHE A 58 -1.43 -3.64 -6.35
CA PHE A 58 -2.80 -3.68 -6.85
C PHE A 58 -2.89 -3.75 -8.38
N THR A 59 -1.93 -3.17 -9.09
CA THR A 59 -1.89 -3.16 -10.56
C THR A 59 -1.28 -4.44 -11.14
N ILE A 60 -0.15 -4.90 -10.60
CA ILE A 60 0.64 -6.02 -11.15
C ILE A 60 0.61 -7.23 -10.22
N GLY A 61 0.86 -7.01 -8.92
CA GLY A 61 1.01 -8.10 -7.94
C GLY A 61 -0.23 -8.96 -7.75
N ARG A 62 -1.42 -8.36 -7.89
CA ARG A 62 -2.70 -9.06 -7.81
C ARG A 62 -2.83 -10.21 -8.81
N ASN A 63 -2.25 -10.09 -9.99
CA ASN A 63 -2.34 -11.10 -11.05
C ASN A 63 -1.39 -12.30 -10.82
N LYS A 64 -0.41 -12.16 -9.91
CA LYS A 64 0.54 -13.22 -9.58
C LYS A 64 0.05 -14.20 -8.50
N ARG A 65 -1.19 -14.05 -8.05
CA ARG A 65 -1.78 -14.92 -7.03
C ARG A 65 -2.02 -16.30 -7.62
N ILE A 66 -1.76 -17.32 -6.82
CA ILE A 66 -2.19 -18.69 -7.15
C ILE A 66 -3.72 -18.72 -6.97
N LYS A 67 -4.43 -19.32 -7.93
CA LYS A 67 -5.88 -19.53 -7.85
C LYS A 67 -6.24 -20.56 -6.80
#